data_AF-A0A0D3A6L3-F1
#
_entry.id   AF-A0A0D3A6L3-F1
#
_cell.length_a   1.000
_cell.length_b   1.000
_cell.length_c   1.000
_cell.angle_alpha   90.00
_cell.angle_beta   90.00
_cell.angle_gamma   90.00
#
_symmetry.space_group_name_H-M   'P 1'
#
loop_
_entity.id
_entity.type
_entity.pdbx_description
1 polymer ?
#
loop_
_entity_poly.entity_id
_entity_poly.type
_entity_poly.pdbx_seq_one_letter_code
_entity_poly.pdbx_strand_id
1 'polypeptide(L)'
;MFLSASPDSQTGVRHSTFESLRLGRSSQSIASGFLRFWDSLNFKKDREFVEITVLLLDEKLNSVIHGFTPVGHANHYKPSFKADSIVKVDRFEVSSH
;
A
#
# COMPACT_ATOMS: atom_id res chain seq x y z
N MET A 1 2.76 0.97 7.79
CA MET A 1 1.82 1.31 6.71
C MET A 1 0.41 1.06 7.22
N PHE A 2 -0.45 2.07 7.26
CA PHE A 2 -1.88 1.94 7.58
C PHE A 2 -2.68 2.12 6.29
N LEU A 3 -3.58 1.19 5.99
CA LEU A 3 -4.43 1.21 4.80
C LEU A 3 -5.89 1.35 5.22
N SER A 4 -6.51 2.45 4.80
CA SER A 4 -7.94 2.69 5.01
C SER A 4 -8.62 2.95 3.67
N ALA A 5 -9.72 2.23 3.43
CA ALA A 5 -10.61 2.51 2.32
C ALA A 5 -11.54 3.64 2.75
N SER A 6 -11.50 4.78 2.05
CA SER A 6 -12.42 5.89 2.27
C SER A 6 -13.42 5.93 1.11
N PRO A 7 -14.74 5.99 1.35
CA PRO A 7 -15.75 5.95 0.29
C PRO A 7 -15.93 7.26 -0.49
N ASP A 8 -15.14 8.32 -0.24
CA ASP A 8 -15.34 9.62 -0.88
C ASP A 8 -14.09 10.19 -1.57
N SER A 9 -14.32 10.74 -2.76
CA SER A 9 -13.34 11.43 -3.62
C SER A 9 -13.20 12.93 -3.32
N GLN A 10 -13.53 13.41 -2.11
CA GLN A 10 -13.60 14.85 -1.84
C GLN A 10 -12.83 15.34 -0.60
N THR A 11 -11.82 16.16 -0.90
CA THR A 11 -11.43 17.40 -0.19
C THR A 11 -10.67 17.26 1.13
N GLY A 12 -9.36 17.01 1.03
CA GLY A 12 -8.43 17.30 2.12
C GLY A 12 -7.10 16.55 2.05
N VAL A 13 -7.07 15.39 1.38
CA VAL A 13 -5.83 14.65 1.14
C VAL A 13 -5.10 15.34 0.00
N ARG A 14 -3.93 15.94 0.28
CA ARG A 14 -3.04 16.38 -0.80
C ARG A 14 -2.70 15.14 -1.61
N HIS A 15 -3.09 15.12 -2.89
CA HIS A 15 -2.72 14.08 -3.83
C HIS A 15 -1.21 14.18 -4.10
N SER A 16 -0.41 13.69 -3.16
CA SER A 16 1.03 13.52 -3.35
C SER A 16 1.24 12.40 -4.36
N THR A 17 1.82 12.73 -5.50
CA THR A 17 2.25 11.75 -6.50
C THR A 17 3.39 10.90 -5.94
N PHE A 18 3.60 9.71 -6.48
CA PHE A 18 4.70 8.84 -6.04
C PHE A 18 6.08 9.48 -6.25
N GLU A 19 6.22 10.38 -7.24
CA GLU A 19 7.47 11.14 -7.45
C GLU A 19 7.88 12.01 -6.27
N SER A 20 6.92 12.43 -5.44
CA SER A 20 7.22 13.25 -4.26
C SER A 20 7.72 12.43 -3.06
N LEU A 21 7.66 11.10 -3.15
CA LEU A 21 8.09 10.21 -2.09
C LEU A 21 9.61 10.26 -1.92
N ARG A 22 10.04 10.30 -0.66
CA ARG A 22 11.45 10.32 -0.28
C ARG A 22 11.76 9.08 0.54
N LEU A 23 12.99 8.57 0.40
CA LEU A 23 13.49 7.44 1.17
C LEU A 23 13.34 7.67 2.68
N GLY A 24 12.98 6.62 3.40
CA GLY A 24 12.79 6.61 4.85
C GLY A 24 11.33 6.69 5.29
N ARG A 25 11.13 6.98 6.58
CA ARG A 25 9.79 7.02 7.22
C ARG A 25 9.04 8.29 6.82
N SER A 26 7.87 8.12 6.23
CA SER A 26 7.00 9.20 5.83
C SER A 26 5.84 9.39 6.82
N SER A 27 5.62 10.63 7.24
CA SER A 27 4.40 11.05 7.93
C SER A 27 3.29 11.48 6.97
N GLN A 28 3.55 11.45 5.66
CA GLN A 28 2.58 11.83 4.64
C GLN A 28 1.47 10.79 4.51
N SER A 29 0.33 11.26 4.03
CA SER A 29 -0.75 10.44 3.50
C SER A 29 -0.73 10.49 1.98
N ILE A 30 -0.91 9.36 1.31
CA ILE A 30 -1.11 9.32 -0.15
C ILE A 30 -2.44 8.66 -0.47
N ALA A 31 -3.11 9.14 -1.51
CA ALA A 31 -4.22 8.43 -2.14
C ALA A 31 -3.67 7.65 -3.33
N SER A 32 -4.03 6.38 -3.44
CA SER A 32 -3.54 5.52 -4.51
C SER A 32 -4.62 4.54 -4.96
N GLY A 33 -4.66 4.27 -6.26
CA GLY A 33 -5.45 3.16 -6.80
C GLY A 33 -4.86 1.82 -6.34
N PHE A 34 -5.70 0.98 -5.75
CA PHE A 34 -5.32 -0.36 -5.33
C PHE A 34 -5.59 -1.35 -6.47
N LEU A 35 -4.51 -1.90 -7.04
CA LEU A 35 -4.64 -2.81 -8.18
C LEU A 35 -4.88 -4.26 -7.73
N ARG A 36 -4.00 -4.80 -6.89
CA ARG A 36 -4.07 -6.19 -6.43
C ARG A 36 -3.15 -6.44 -5.24
N PHE A 37 -3.39 -7.55 -4.56
CA PHE A 37 -2.49 -8.10 -3.56
C PHE A 37 -2.24 -9.59 -3.79
N TRP A 38 -1.20 -10.12 -3.16
CA TRP A 38 -0.97 -11.55 -3.03
C TRP A 38 -0.28 -11.86 -1.70
N ASP A 39 -0.54 -13.06 -1.19
CA ASP A 39 0.17 -13.58 -0.02
C ASP A 39 1.57 -14.06 -0.46
N SER A 40 2.61 -13.50 0.14
CA SER A 40 4.01 -13.91 -0.04
C SER A 40 4.33 -15.02 0.94
N LEU A 41 4.85 -16.15 0.43
CA LEU A 41 5.09 -17.38 1.19
C LEU A 41 6.58 -17.75 1.16
N ASN A 42 7.11 -18.20 2.29
CA ASN A 42 8.45 -18.74 2.38
C ASN A 42 8.48 -20.18 1.89
N PHE A 43 8.89 -20.40 0.64
CA PHE A 43 8.97 -21.73 0.04
C PHE A 43 9.93 -22.69 0.78
N LYS A 44 10.93 -22.18 1.51
CA LYS A 44 11.89 -23.01 2.25
C LYS A 44 11.35 -23.56 3.57
N LYS A 45 10.28 -22.95 4.10
CA LYS A 45 9.68 -23.31 5.39
C LYS A 45 8.19 -23.60 5.18
N ASP A 46 7.89 -24.68 4.47
CA ASP A 46 6.54 -25.20 4.27
C ASP A 46 5.52 -24.18 3.75
N ARG A 47 5.96 -23.21 2.96
CA ARG A 47 5.14 -22.09 2.47
C ARG A 47 4.55 -21.25 3.61
N GLU A 48 5.30 -21.07 4.71
CA GLU A 48 4.92 -20.18 5.80
C GLU A 48 4.61 -18.78 5.26
N PHE A 49 3.48 -18.23 5.69
CA PHE A 49 3.08 -16.87 5.31
C PHE A 49 4.06 -15.84 5.87
N VAL A 50 4.63 -15.00 5.00
CA VAL A 50 5.65 -14.00 5.35
C VAL A 50 5.04 -12.61 5.41
N GLU A 51 4.32 -12.23 4.36
CA GLU A 51 3.79 -10.87 4.19
C GLU A 51 2.70 -10.83 3.12
N ILE A 52 1.94 -9.74 3.09
CA ILE A 52 1.08 -9.40 1.94
C ILE A 52 1.84 -8.40 1.09
N THR A 53 2.02 -8.70 -0.20
CA THR A 53 2.47 -7.71 -1.18
C THR A 53 1.26 -7.04 -1.82
N VAL A 54 1.32 -5.71 -1.99
CA VAL A 54 0.28 -4.90 -2.63
C VAL A 54 0.85 -4.11 -3.81
N LEU A 55 0.06 -3.92 -4.86
CA LEU A 55 0.36 -3.01 -5.96
C LEU A 55 -0.50 -1.76 -5.88
N LEU A 56 0.16 -0.61 -5.90
CA LEU A 56 -0.42 0.71 -5.76
C LEU A 56 -0.15 1.52 -7.01
N LEU A 57 -1.18 2.17 -7.55
CA LEU A 57 -1.16 3.02 -8.74
C LEU A 57 -1.27 4.49 -8.33
N ASP A 58 -0.42 5.32 -8.92
CA ASP A 58 -0.62 6.75 -9.00
C ASP A 58 -1.36 7.04 -10.32
N GLU A 59 -2.65 7.33 -10.22
CA GLU A 59 -3.52 7.57 -11.38
C GLU A 59 -3.12 8.82 -12.17
N LYS A 60 -2.39 9.76 -11.56
CA LYS A 60 -2.04 11.02 -12.22
C LYS A 60 -0.85 10.86 -13.15
N LEU A 61 0.14 10.06 -12.74
CA LEU A 61 1.39 9.86 -13.48
C LEU A 61 1.52 8.46 -14.10
N ASN A 62 0.51 7.60 -13.92
CA ASN A 62 0.52 6.20 -14.37
C ASN A 62 1.76 5.43 -13.88
N SER A 63 2.19 5.71 -12.65
CA SER A 63 3.32 5.03 -12.02
C SER A 63 2.84 4.02 -10.98
N VAL A 64 3.56 2.90 -10.83
CA VAL A 64 3.20 1.81 -9.93
C VAL A 64 4.30 1.61 -8.90
N ILE A 65 3.92 1.42 -7.64
CA ILE A 65 4.83 1.02 -6.56
C ILE A 65 4.36 -0.27 -5.90
N HIS A 66 5.32 -1.00 -5.35
CA HIS A 66 5.07 -2.18 -4.53
C HIS A 66 5.04 -1.76 -3.06
N GLY A 67 4.01 -2.19 -2.34
CA GLY A 67 3.95 -2.11 -0.88
C GLY A 67 3.99 -3.51 -0.27
N PHE A 68 4.44 -3.60 0.98
CA PHE A 68 4.48 -4.86 1.70
C PHE A 68 3.97 -4.64 3.13
N THR A 69 3.17 -5.60 3.61
CA THR A 69 2.65 -5.62 4.98
C THR A 69 3.18 -6.87 5.69
N PRO A 70 4.02 -6.73 6.73
CA PRO A 70 4.54 -7.87 7.48
C PRO A 70 3.43 -8.71 8.11
N VAL A 71 3.69 -10.01 8.30
CA VAL A 71 2.74 -10.98 8.89
C VAL A 71 2.05 -10.49 10.16
N GLY A 72 2.77 -9.80 11.04
CA GLY A 72 2.23 -9.27 12.30
C GLY A 72 1.09 -8.25 12.14
N HIS A 73 0.92 -7.68 10.94
CA HIS A 73 -0.10 -6.69 10.64
C HIS A 73 -1.05 -7.08 9.49
N ALA A 74 -0.77 -8.19 8.80
CA ALA A 74 -1.52 -8.62 7.62
C ALA A 74 -3.04 -8.73 7.88
N ASN A 75 -3.43 -9.35 8.99
CA ASN A 75 -4.84 -9.56 9.33
C ASN A 75 -5.61 -8.26 9.60
N HIS A 76 -4.92 -7.18 9.99
CA HIS A 76 -5.57 -5.89 10.22
C HIS A 76 -5.92 -5.18 8.91
N TYR A 77 -5.12 -5.38 7.85
CA TYR A 77 -5.28 -4.66 6.59
C TYR A 77 -5.98 -5.46 5.50
N LYS A 78 -5.97 -6.80 5.58
CA LYS A 78 -6.61 -7.68 4.60
C LYS A 78 -8.09 -7.31 4.34
N PRO A 79 -8.90 -6.93 5.35
CA PRO A 79 -10.29 -6.47 5.11
C PRO A 79 -10.40 -5.16 4.31
N SER A 80 -9.36 -4.32 4.33
CA SER A 80 -9.32 -3.03 3.61
C SER A 80 -8.91 -3.18 2.14
N PHE A 81 -8.42 -4.35 1.73
CA PHE A 81 -7.95 -4.61 0.37
C PHE A 81 -9.10 -5.01 -0.56
N LYS A 82 -9.69 -4.01 -1.22
CA LYS A 82 -10.64 -4.21 -2.31
C LYS A 82 -9.96 -3.81 -3.61
N ALA A 83 -9.85 -4.75 -4.56
CA ALA A 83 -9.41 -4.46 -5.92
C ALA A 83 -10.22 -3.30 -6.51
N ASP A 84 -9.58 -2.50 -7.36
CA ASP A 84 -10.19 -1.39 -8.08
C ASP A 84 -10.78 -0.30 -7.15
N SER A 85 -10.16 -0.10 -5.99
CA SER A 85 -10.53 0.97 -5.04
C SER A 85 -9.41 1.99 -4.86
N ILE A 86 -9.75 3.24 -4.58
CA ILE A 86 -8.78 4.22 -4.12
C ILE A 86 -8.59 4.03 -2.61
N VAL A 87 -7.35 3.77 -2.20
CA VAL A 87 -6.97 3.59 -0.80
C VAL A 87 -6.13 4.76 -0.33
N LYS A 88 -6.36 5.18 0.92
CA LYS A 88 -5.47 6.09 1.62
C LYS A 88 -4.39 5.29 2.33
N VAL A 89 -3.14 5.62 2.07
CA VAL A 89 -1.97 5.05 2.73
C VAL A 89 -1.38 6.07 3.70
N ASP A 90 -1.32 5.71 4.97
CA ASP A 90 -0.79 6.54 6.05
C ASP A 90 0.47 5.90 6.67
N ARG A 91 1.40 6.73 7.17
CA ARG A 91 2.56 6.33 7.99
C ARG A 91 3.28 5.08 7.44
N PHE A 92 3.91 5.26 6.29
CA PHE A 92 4.64 4.23 5.56
C PHE A 92 6.13 4.56 5.48
N GLU A 93 6.91 3.57 5.06
CA GLU A 93 8.34 3.71 4.81
C GLU A 93 8.59 3.50 3.32
N VAL A 94 9.48 4.32 2.76
CA VAL A 94 9.91 4.21 1.36
C VAL A 94 11.33 3.70 1.35
N SER A 95 11.54 2.58 0.69
CA SER A 95 12.87 1.99 0.49
C SER A 95 13.13 1.72 -0.99
N SER A 96 14.39 1.84 -1.39
CA SER A 96 14.89 1.34 -2.66
C SER A 96 15.46 -0.06 -2.42
N HIS A 97 14.92 -1.08 -3.09
CA HIS A 97 15.50 -2.42 -3.13
C HIS A 97 16.50 -2.53 -4.28
#